data_AF-A0A1A8UVU5-F1
#
_entry.id   AF-A0A1A8UVU5-F1
#
_cell.length_a   1.000
_cell.length_b   1.000
_cell.length_c   1.000
_cell.angle_alpha   90.00
_cell.angle_beta   90.00
_cell.angle_gamma   90.00
#
_symmetry.space_group_name_H-M   'P 1'
#
loop_
_entity.id
_entity.type
_entity.pdbx_description
1 polymer ?
#
loop_
_entity_poly.entity_id
_entity_poly.type
_entity_poly.pdbx_seq_one_letter_code
_entity_poly.pdbx_strand_id
1 'polypeptide(L)'
;PPMEIHTKKDFSQTTVAVPVKPTPASVDSRKGDKQLLEQSGLVPKYVLKQDYGEVPAYLQKRREEETKTQEEYERFIAEQKEQEAKKRLSEEERQSILKGLKKRWDHFHREYQCLPLIIDTFSKKAHKKRLEEAMSQLEKDISYFETYTIIYKPKD
;
A
#
# COMPACT_ATOMS: atom_id res chain seq x y z
N PRO A 1 37.91 86.51 24.48
CA PRO A 1 36.89 85.54 24.02
C PRO A 1 36.97 84.24 24.84
N PRO A 2 35.85 83.66 25.31
CA PRO A 2 35.87 82.46 26.14
C PRO A 2 36.12 81.21 25.28
N MET A 3 36.90 80.25 25.79
CA MET A 3 37.14 78.96 25.12
C MET A 3 35.98 78.01 25.40
N GLU A 4 35.26 77.61 24.35
CA GLU A 4 34.24 76.56 24.41
C GLU A 4 34.87 75.17 24.53
N ILE A 5 34.55 74.45 25.61
CA ILE A 5 34.92 73.05 25.79
C ILE A 5 33.77 72.21 25.24
N HIS A 6 33.89 71.76 23.99
CA HIS A 6 32.94 70.80 23.43
C HIS A 6 33.19 69.42 24.01
N THR A 7 32.29 68.94 24.88
CA THR A 7 32.30 67.54 25.32
C THR A 7 31.58 66.68 24.28
N LYS A 8 32.32 65.77 23.65
CA LYS A 8 31.76 64.75 22.75
C LYS A 8 31.04 63.69 23.57
N LYS A 9 29.78 63.94 23.93
CA LYS A 9 28.85 62.88 24.36
C LYS A 9 27.69 62.88 23.39
N ASP A 10 27.77 61.97 22.42
CA ASP A 10 26.71 61.74 21.45
C ASP A 10 25.56 60.99 22.14
N PHE A 11 24.51 61.73 22.53
CA PHE A 11 23.29 61.18 23.13
C PHE A 11 22.32 60.57 22.11
N SER A 12 22.73 60.42 20.84
CA SER A 12 21.86 60.06 19.72
C SER A 12 21.71 58.55 19.46
N GLN A 13 21.94 57.71 20.47
CA GLN A 13 21.48 56.33 20.45
C GLN A 13 20.49 56.12 21.58
N THR A 14 19.20 56.34 21.30
CA THR A 14 18.11 55.80 22.13
C THR A 14 18.11 54.28 21.95
N THR A 15 19.02 53.60 22.64
CA THR A 15 18.91 52.16 22.85
C THR A 15 17.65 51.96 23.66
N VAL A 16 16.61 51.41 23.05
CA VAL A 16 15.38 51.02 23.75
C VAL A 16 15.80 49.99 24.79
N ALA A 17 16.00 50.42 26.03
CA ALA A 17 16.41 49.55 27.11
C ALA A 17 15.24 48.60 27.37
N VAL A 18 15.36 47.37 26.87
CA VAL A 18 14.37 46.32 27.11
C VAL A 18 14.35 46.08 28.63
N PRO A 19 13.21 46.26 29.31
CA PRO A 19 13.14 46.05 30.74
C PRO A 19 13.50 44.59 31.06
N VAL A 20 14.51 44.41 31.91
CA VAL A 20 14.93 43.09 32.38
C VAL A 20 13.77 42.50 33.19
N LYS A 21 13.34 41.29 32.83
CA LYS A 21 12.30 40.58 33.58
C LYS A 21 12.85 40.26 34.98
N PRO A 22 12.11 40.56 36.06
CA PRO A 22 12.55 40.25 37.41
C PRO A 22 12.64 38.73 37.61
N THR A 23 13.62 38.29 38.40
CA THR A 23 13.76 36.88 38.76
C THR A 23 12.55 36.44 39.59
N PRO A 24 11.92 35.30 39.26
CA PRO A 24 10.76 34.79 39.99
C PRO A 24 11.14 34.44 41.43
N ALA A 25 10.46 35.04 42.40
CA ALA A 25 10.72 34.85 43.82
C ALA A 25 9.40 34.80 44.61
N SER A 26 9.35 33.96 45.65
CA SER A 26 8.27 33.94 46.64
C SER A 26 8.58 34.90 47.78
N VAL A 27 7.56 35.55 48.33
CA VAL A 27 7.68 36.45 49.49
C VAL A 27 6.56 36.13 50.47
N ASP A 28 6.88 35.31 51.46
CA ASP A 28 5.90 34.83 52.44
C ASP A 28 6.03 35.56 53.80
N SER A 29 7.16 36.23 54.05
CA SER A 29 7.43 37.00 55.28
C SER A 29 6.86 38.42 55.22
N ARG A 30 6.23 38.87 56.31
CA ARG A 30 5.80 40.28 56.50
C ARG A 30 6.94 41.30 56.41
N LYS A 31 8.20 40.85 56.59
CA LYS A 31 9.42 41.65 56.48
C LYS A 31 9.95 41.76 55.04
N GLY A 32 9.34 41.06 54.08
CA GLY A 32 9.74 41.10 52.67
C GLY A 32 10.92 40.18 52.31
N ASP A 33 11.21 39.17 53.12
CA ASP A 33 12.24 38.17 52.80
C ASP A 33 11.87 37.44 51.50
N LYS A 34 12.80 37.44 50.53
CA LYS A 34 12.58 36.88 49.20
C LYS A 34 13.28 35.54 49.05
N GLN A 35 12.54 34.51 48.69
CA GLN A 35 13.09 33.20 48.33
C GLN A 35 13.05 33.02 46.81
N LEU A 36 14.21 32.83 46.19
CA LEU A 36 14.32 32.59 44.75
C LEU A 36 13.70 31.24 44.38
N LEU A 37 12.82 31.23 43.36
CA LEU A 37 12.07 30.02 42.99
C LEU A 37 12.91 28.94 42.28
N GLU A 38 14.00 29.33 41.62
CA GLU A 38 14.86 28.40 40.85
C GLU A 38 15.62 27.37 41.73
N GLN A 39 15.90 27.73 42.99
CA GLN A 39 16.69 26.92 43.94
C GLN A 39 15.86 26.38 45.11
N SER A 40 14.62 26.82 45.26
CA SER A 40 13.76 26.50 46.41
C SER A 40 13.17 25.09 46.37
N GLY A 41 13.27 24.38 45.24
CA GLY A 41 12.56 23.10 45.03
C GLY A 41 11.05 23.25 44.87
N LEU A 42 10.52 24.47 44.91
CA LEU A 42 9.09 24.76 44.72
C LEU A 42 8.67 24.67 43.24
N VAL A 43 9.63 24.73 42.32
CA VAL A 43 9.40 24.58 40.88
C VAL A 43 10.01 23.26 40.41
N PRO A 44 9.22 22.33 39.85
CA PRO A 44 9.73 21.06 39.35
C PRO A 44 10.63 21.29 38.13
N LYS A 45 11.85 20.75 38.18
CA LYS A 45 12.77 20.73 37.04
C LYS A 45 12.54 19.45 36.24
N TYR A 46 11.71 19.53 35.21
CA TYR A 46 11.36 18.37 34.37
C TYR A 46 12.56 17.72 33.67
N VAL A 47 13.64 18.47 33.46
CA VAL A 47 14.93 17.96 32.93
C VAL A 47 15.57 16.92 33.86
N LEU A 48 15.27 16.96 35.15
CA LEU A 48 15.79 16.04 36.17
C LEU A 48 14.85 14.85 36.43
N LYS A 49 13.77 14.70 35.65
CA LYS A 49 12.89 13.54 35.75
C LYS A 49 13.67 12.28 35.35
N GLN A 50 13.42 11.15 36.01
CA GLN A 50 14.11 9.88 35.72
C GLN A 50 13.89 9.45 34.27
N ASP A 51 12.64 9.47 33.80
CA ASP A 51 12.26 9.10 32.44
C ASP A 51 12.46 10.26 31.42
N TYR A 52 13.30 11.25 31.74
CA TYR A 52 13.55 12.37 30.82
C TYR A 52 14.31 11.87 29.59
N GLY A 53 13.70 12.03 28.41
CA GLY A 53 14.25 11.54 27.14
C GLY A 53 13.85 10.10 26.79
N GLU A 54 13.17 9.39 27.69
CA GLU A 54 12.63 8.06 27.41
C GLU A 54 11.26 8.14 26.72
N VAL A 55 10.97 7.17 25.84
CA VAL A 55 9.66 7.06 25.19
C VAL A 55 8.67 6.45 26.17
N PRO A 56 7.56 7.14 26.50
CA PRO A 56 6.54 6.59 27.38
C PRO A 56 5.99 5.23 26.92
N ALA A 57 5.76 4.32 27.87
CA ALA A 57 5.30 2.95 27.60
C ALA A 57 4.03 2.88 26.75
N TYR A 58 3.11 3.85 26.89
CA TYR A 58 1.87 3.85 26.10
C TYR A 58 2.12 4.08 24.60
N LEU A 59 3.15 4.83 24.21
CA LEU A 59 3.51 5.03 22.81
C LEU A 59 4.11 3.77 22.21
N GLN A 60 4.85 2.99 23.01
CA GLN A 60 5.39 1.70 22.60
C GLN A 60 4.25 0.71 22.33
N LYS A 61 3.30 0.57 23.28
CA LYS A 61 2.11 -0.26 23.13
C LYS A 61 1.30 0.10 21.88
N ARG A 62 1.08 1.39 21.65
CA ARG A 62 0.37 1.89 20.47
C ARG A 62 1.08 1.49 19.17
N ARG A 63 2.41 1.62 19.12
CA ARG A 63 3.18 1.19 17.95
C ARG A 63 3.05 -0.31 17.70
N GLU A 64 3.13 -1.13 18.75
CA GLU A 64 2.94 -2.58 18.64
C GLU A 64 1.54 -2.95 18.15
N GLU A 65 0.50 -2.25 18.59
CA GLU A 65 -0.87 -2.43 18.10
C GLU A 65 -1.01 -2.05 16.62
N GLU A 66 -0.40 -0.93 16.22
CA GLU A 66 -0.36 -0.48 14.82
C GLU A 66 0.37 -1.51 13.93
N THR A 67 1.53 -2.02 14.36
CA THR A 67 2.27 -3.04 13.60
C THR A 67 1.49 -4.35 13.50
N LYS A 68 0.88 -4.81 14.59
CA LYS A 68 0.04 -6.04 14.57
C LYS A 68 -1.14 -5.89 13.62
N THR A 69 -1.83 -4.75 13.66
CA THR A 69 -2.96 -4.47 12.77
C THR A 69 -2.52 -4.47 11.31
N GLN A 70 -1.35 -3.89 11.02
CA GLN A 70 -0.78 -3.88 9.68
C GLN A 70 -0.41 -5.29 9.21
N GLU A 71 0.26 -6.09 10.06
CA GLU A 71 0.62 -7.48 9.75
C GLU A 71 -0.63 -8.35 9.50
N GLU A 72 -1.68 -8.21 10.30
CA GLU A 72 -2.95 -8.91 10.12
C GLU A 72 -3.62 -8.55 8.79
N TYR A 73 -3.63 -7.26 8.44
CA TYR A 73 -4.16 -6.79 7.16
C TYR A 73 -3.35 -7.33 5.98
N GLU A 74 -2.02 -7.27 6.06
CA GLU A 74 -1.12 -7.81 5.04
C GLU A 74 -1.32 -9.32 4.85
N ARG A 75 -1.48 -10.07 5.95
CA ARG A 75 -1.79 -11.51 5.93
C ARG A 75 -3.12 -11.80 5.23
N PHE A 76 -4.17 -11.04 5.54
CA PHE A 76 -5.47 -11.18 4.90
C PHE A 76 -5.39 -10.93 3.39
N ILE A 77 -4.70 -9.87 2.97
CA ILE A 77 -4.50 -9.57 1.56
C ILE A 77 -3.66 -10.65 0.86
N ALA A 78 -2.65 -11.20 1.53
CA ALA A 78 -1.85 -12.30 0.99
C ALA A 78 -2.70 -13.56 0.78
N GLU A 79 -3.55 -13.92 1.74
CA GLU A 79 -4.46 -15.06 1.64
C GLU A 79 -5.49 -14.86 0.51
N GLN A 80 -6.09 -13.67 0.40
CA GLN A 80 -6.98 -13.34 -0.71
C GLN A 80 -6.25 -13.44 -2.06
N LYS A 81 -5.03 -12.91 -2.16
CA LYS A 81 -4.21 -13.03 -3.37
C LYS A 81 -3.87 -14.48 -3.69
N GLU A 82 -3.65 -15.34 -2.71
CA GLU A 82 -3.39 -16.76 -2.93
C GLU A 82 -4.64 -17.53 -3.38
N GLN A 83 -5.80 -17.17 -2.83
CA GLN A 83 -7.10 -17.71 -3.26
C GLN A 83 -7.44 -17.25 -4.68
N GLU A 84 -7.24 -15.96 -4.98
CA GLU A 84 -7.42 -15.36 -6.29
C GLU A 84 -6.29 -15.68 -7.28
N ALA A 85 -5.17 -16.26 -6.81
CA ALA A 85 -4.05 -16.65 -7.66
C ALA A 85 -4.50 -17.79 -8.57
N LYS A 86 -5.13 -17.39 -9.68
CA LYS A 86 -5.44 -18.27 -10.80
C LYS A 86 -4.11 -18.90 -11.22
N LYS A 87 -4.06 -20.23 -11.22
CA LYS A 87 -2.86 -20.96 -11.61
C LYS A 87 -2.63 -20.69 -13.09
N ARG A 88 -1.42 -20.23 -13.43
CA ARG A 88 -1.01 -20.15 -14.84
C ARG A 88 -0.98 -21.57 -15.40
N LEU A 89 -1.60 -21.76 -16.55
CA LEU A 89 -1.56 -23.03 -17.25
C LEU A 89 -0.13 -23.27 -17.73
N SER A 90 0.45 -24.42 -17.39
CA SER A 90 1.81 -24.75 -17.83
C SER A 90 1.83 -24.90 -19.35
N GLU A 91 2.96 -24.58 -19.97
CA GLU A 91 3.12 -24.73 -21.44
C GLU A 91 2.93 -26.19 -21.87
N GLU A 92 3.33 -27.16 -21.03
CA GLU A 92 3.10 -28.59 -21.28
C GLU A 92 1.60 -28.94 -21.28
N GLU A 93 0.85 -28.41 -20.31
CA GLU A 93 -0.60 -28.59 -20.22
C GLU A 93 -1.29 -27.95 -21.43
N ARG A 94 -0.83 -26.77 -21.86
CA ARG A 94 -1.35 -26.05 -23.02
C ARG A 94 -1.16 -26.85 -24.30
N GLN A 95 0.05 -27.37 -24.51
CA GLN A 95 0.35 -28.18 -25.69
C GLN A 95 -0.43 -29.49 -25.69
N SER A 96 -0.64 -30.11 -24.53
CA SER A 96 -1.48 -31.30 -24.39
C SER A 96 -2.94 -31.01 -24.80
N ILE A 97 -3.51 -29.90 -24.31
CA ILE A 97 -4.86 -29.46 -24.68
C ILE A 97 -4.94 -29.17 -26.18
N LEU A 98 -3.99 -28.43 -26.75
CA LEU A 98 -3.95 -28.12 -28.18
C LEU A 98 -3.89 -29.38 -29.04
N LYS A 99 -3.06 -30.37 -28.67
CA LYS A 99 -3.01 -31.67 -29.36
C LYS A 99 -4.36 -32.39 -29.28
N GLY A 100 -5.02 -32.36 -28.11
CA GLY A 100 -6.35 -32.93 -27.93
C GLY A 100 -7.42 -32.27 -28.80
N LEU A 101 -7.43 -30.92 -28.86
CA LEU A 101 -8.35 -30.14 -29.70
C LEU A 101 -8.14 -30.45 -31.18
N LYS A 102 -6.89 -30.47 -31.66
CA LYS A 102 -6.55 -30.79 -33.06
C LYS A 102 -6.99 -32.22 -33.42
N LYS A 103 -6.72 -33.20 -32.55
CA LYS A 103 -7.18 -34.59 -32.75
C LYS A 103 -8.71 -34.71 -32.85
N ARG A 104 -9.44 -33.94 -32.04
CA ARG A 104 -10.91 -33.92 -32.07
C ARG A 104 -11.44 -33.23 -33.33
N TRP A 105 -10.78 -32.17 -33.79
CA TRP A 105 -11.10 -31.52 -35.05
C TRP A 105 -10.87 -32.49 -36.22
N ASP A 106 -9.74 -33.19 -36.26
CA ASP A 106 -9.44 -34.21 -37.29
C ASP A 106 -10.51 -35.31 -37.34
N HIS A 107 -11.01 -35.74 -36.17
CA HIS A 107 -12.07 -36.72 -36.09
C HIS A 107 -13.38 -36.23 -36.73
N PHE A 108 -13.87 -35.05 -36.35
CA PHE A 108 -15.09 -34.48 -36.96
C PHE A 108 -14.90 -34.14 -38.43
N HIS A 109 -13.70 -33.70 -38.82
CA HIS A 109 -13.38 -33.43 -40.20
C HIS A 109 -13.46 -34.71 -41.04
N ARG A 110 -12.94 -35.85 -40.54
CA ARG A 110 -13.10 -37.15 -41.19
C ARG A 110 -14.57 -37.57 -41.28
N GLU A 111 -15.36 -37.40 -40.22
CA GLU A 111 -16.80 -37.68 -40.26
C GLU A 111 -17.51 -36.83 -41.31
N TYR A 112 -17.15 -35.54 -41.39
CA TYR A 112 -17.67 -34.62 -42.38
C TYR A 112 -17.28 -35.02 -43.82
N GLN A 113 -16.03 -35.46 -44.02
CA GLN A 113 -15.56 -35.97 -45.32
C GLN A 113 -16.27 -37.26 -45.75
N CYS A 114 -16.67 -38.10 -44.80
CA CYS A 114 -17.43 -39.32 -45.04
C CYS A 114 -18.92 -39.08 -45.31
N LEU A 115 -19.39 -37.83 -45.32
CA LEU A 115 -20.80 -37.54 -45.61
C LEU A 115 -21.16 -37.93 -47.05
N PRO A 116 -22.38 -38.46 -47.28
CA PRO A 116 -22.84 -38.78 -48.61
C PRO A 116 -23.02 -37.50 -49.45
N LEU A 117 -22.70 -37.57 -50.75
CA LEU A 117 -22.84 -36.45 -51.69
C LEU A 117 -24.27 -35.89 -51.74
N ILE A 118 -25.27 -36.74 -51.54
CA ILE A 118 -26.69 -36.38 -51.57
C ILE A 118 -27.23 -36.23 -50.14
N ILE A 119 -27.53 -34.98 -49.75
CA ILE A 119 -27.97 -34.58 -48.41
C ILE A 119 -29.37 -33.95 -48.50
N ASP A 120 -30.34 -34.70 -49.02
CA ASP A 120 -31.68 -34.15 -49.28
C ASP A 120 -32.58 -34.16 -48.04
N THR A 121 -32.41 -35.18 -47.19
CA THR A 121 -33.20 -35.37 -45.97
C THR A 121 -32.84 -34.34 -44.88
N PHE A 122 -33.86 -33.80 -44.19
CA PHE A 122 -33.67 -32.86 -43.08
C PHE A 122 -32.68 -33.36 -42.01
N SER A 123 -32.75 -34.63 -41.62
CA SER A 123 -31.83 -35.21 -40.63
C SER A 123 -30.37 -35.19 -41.08
N LYS A 124 -30.11 -35.43 -42.37
CA LYS A 124 -28.76 -35.38 -42.96
C LYS A 124 -28.23 -33.95 -43.01
N LYS A 125 -29.08 -32.97 -43.36
CA LYS A 125 -28.74 -31.54 -43.33
C LYS A 125 -28.44 -31.05 -41.91
N ALA A 126 -29.26 -31.45 -40.94
CA ALA A 126 -29.04 -31.12 -39.53
C ALA A 126 -27.74 -31.73 -38.99
N HIS A 127 -27.43 -32.98 -39.36
CA HIS A 127 -26.18 -33.62 -38.97
C HIS A 127 -24.95 -32.91 -39.55
N LYS A 128 -24.98 -32.56 -40.84
CA LYS A 128 -23.93 -31.74 -41.48
C LYS A 128 -23.74 -30.42 -40.74
N LYS A 129 -24.82 -29.67 -40.50
CA LYS A 129 -24.78 -28.39 -39.79
C LYS A 129 -24.17 -28.53 -38.40
N ARG A 130 -24.51 -29.61 -37.66
CA ARG A 130 -23.92 -29.89 -36.34
C ARG A 130 -22.41 -30.11 -36.42
N LEU A 131 -21.93 -30.82 -37.44
CA LEU A 131 -20.50 -31.04 -37.65
C LEU A 131 -19.77 -29.73 -37.97
N GLU A 132 -20.35 -28.88 -38.83
CA GLU A 132 -19.80 -27.56 -39.17
C GLU A 132 -19.73 -26.64 -37.95
N GLU A 133 -20.80 -26.58 -37.14
CA GLU A 133 -20.83 -25.80 -35.90
C GLU A 133 -19.78 -26.29 -34.89
N ALA A 134 -19.65 -27.62 -34.73
CA ALA A 134 -18.66 -28.21 -33.85
C ALA A 134 -17.22 -27.95 -34.31
N MET A 135 -16.95 -28.04 -35.62
CA MET A 135 -15.63 -27.71 -36.20
C MET A 135 -15.31 -26.22 -36.02
N SER A 136 -16.26 -25.33 -36.30
CA SER A 136 -16.09 -23.89 -36.12
C SER A 136 -15.80 -23.51 -34.67
N GLN A 137 -16.46 -24.17 -33.71
CA GLN A 137 -16.16 -23.97 -32.30
C GLN A 137 -14.73 -24.39 -31.95
N LEU A 138 -14.30 -25.57 -32.42
CA LEU A 138 -12.93 -26.06 -32.18
C LEU A 138 -11.87 -25.15 -32.81
N GLU A 139 -12.13 -24.58 -33.98
CA GLU A 139 -11.23 -23.62 -34.62
C GLU A 139 -11.07 -22.35 -33.79
N LYS A 140 -12.17 -21.82 -33.23
CA LYS A 140 -12.13 -20.68 -32.31
C LYS A 140 -11.33 -21.01 -31.04
N ASP A 141 -11.57 -22.18 -30.47
CA ASP A 141 -10.87 -22.63 -29.26
C ASP A 141 -9.37 -22.80 -29.54
N ILE A 142 -8.99 -23.46 -30.64
CA ILE A 142 -7.58 -23.62 -31.06
C ILE A 142 -6.93 -22.24 -31.28
N SER A 143 -7.60 -21.35 -32.01
CA SER A 143 -7.10 -19.99 -32.25
C SER A 143 -6.87 -19.25 -30.94
N TYR A 144 -7.80 -19.34 -29.98
CA TYR A 144 -7.67 -18.73 -28.66
C TYR A 144 -6.40 -19.24 -27.94
N PHE A 145 -6.21 -20.56 -27.91
CA PHE A 145 -5.03 -21.15 -27.29
C PHE A 145 -3.73 -20.86 -28.03
N GLU A 146 -3.75 -20.59 -29.34
CA GLU A 146 -2.55 -20.21 -30.10
C GLU A 146 -2.21 -18.72 -29.94
N THR A 147 -3.22 -17.83 -29.90
CA THR A 147 -3.00 -16.39 -29.74
C THR A 147 -2.52 -15.98 -28.35
N TYR A 148 -3.07 -16.62 -27.30
CA TYR A 148 -2.76 -16.26 -25.92
C TYR A 148 -1.68 -17.16 -25.33
N THR A 149 -0.50 -16.60 -25.10
CA THR A 149 0.63 -17.31 -24.46
C THR A 149 0.39 -17.57 -22.97
N ILE A 150 -0.33 -16.67 -22.29
CA ILE A 150 -0.57 -16.77 -20.85
C ILE A 150 -2.07 -16.95 -20.63
N ILE A 151 -2.45 -18.12 -20.15
CA ILE A 151 -3.84 -18.48 -19.81
C ILE A 151 -3.88 -18.87 -18.34
N TYR A 152 -4.86 -18.31 -17.63
CA TYR A 152 -5.07 -18.54 -16.20
C TYR A 152 -6.24 -19.49 -16.01
N LYS A 153 -6.03 -20.57 -15.25
CA LYS A 153 -7.10 -21.48 -14.83
C LYS A 153 -7.46 -21.24 -13.36
N PRO A 154 -8.75 -21.40 -12.98
CA PRO A 154 -9.15 -21.44 -11.57
C PRO A 154 -8.33 -22.51 -10.82
N LYS A 155 -8.10 -22.28 -9.52
CA LYS A 155 -7.54 -23.30 -8.63
C LYS A 155 -8.67 -24.32 -8.36
N ASP A 156 -8.43 -25.59 -8.71
CA ASP A 156 -9.36 -26.70 -8.48
C ASP A 156 -9.69 -26.89 -7.00
#